data_AF-A0ABD5WJQ4-F1
#
_entry.id   AF-A0ABD5WJQ4-F1
#
_cell.length_a   1.000
_cell.length_b   1.000
_cell.length_c   1.000
_cell.angle_alpha   90.00
_cell.angle_beta   90.00
_cell.angle_gamma   90.00
#
_symmetry.space_group_name_H-M   'P 1'
#
loop_
_entity.id
_entity.type
_entity.pdbx_description
1 polymer ?
#
loop_
_entity_poly.entity_id
_entity_poly.type
_entity_poly.pdbx_seq_one_letter_code
_entity_poly.pdbx_strand_id
1 'polypeptide(L)'
;MNGYVVLTYDSRGFGESGGEVGLDGPKEVDDASTLVDWLAGRDNVLMDGTGDPKVGMDGYSYSGGIQLLAAAADDRIDAIVPRITWNDLEYAVAPHGVVKIGWLTLLLGLGGIKSWDFETGNGLDADLWDWYLDAAWNNELSQDAKDAFAQRSPADEISNVNAPTFLIQGWDDTLFKPVEALRTYRSLQDRGVETRICFYEGGHALEGLDRTQSEIDYLNGLALDWMDRHVKGKATDVPQSTMYLKQADAWRTHDQFPPSDASETTLKLSETADGGDTYLEKDIWWWNDTEYRFDWRAGSDFEIVGAPELDIWVYPEGPEERLFFNFYHTDADGHTKMINDMGETYRVEGADQYHRVQIQFSPIQRFLQKDETISLGVSISNPFYFDSRESEGVYIGHSADYPSKFTLPMRSVSDTHTVEKDLAVGDEVHVSVENLDVRTGPGTSYDSKKQKHVYSSGKIVDGPTAADGDRWWKVRYYEDDGGIAGWSNEVGLDRGARNSERLSIGDRVEVNTGSDRLNIREGPGTGYTAIDAADDGDRGRVVNGPEWADGYVWWKVEYDNHAEGWSAQDWLTLV
;
A
#
# COMPACT_ATOMS: atom_id res chain seq x y z
N MET A 1 23.20 -2.42 -2.69
CA MET A 1 22.48 -2.08 -3.95
C MET A 1 22.38 -3.28 -4.90
N ASN A 2 22.28 -4.54 -4.44
CA ASN A 2 21.84 -5.74 -5.20
C ASN A 2 22.22 -5.88 -6.70
N GLY A 3 23.31 -5.26 -7.17
CA GLY A 3 23.66 -5.17 -8.60
C GLY A 3 22.84 -4.18 -9.45
N TYR A 4 22.08 -3.25 -8.88
CA TYR A 4 21.38 -2.19 -9.60
C TYR A 4 22.18 -0.88 -9.66
N VAL A 5 22.14 -0.22 -10.82
CA VAL A 5 22.45 1.20 -10.93
C VAL A 5 21.18 1.98 -10.60
N VAL A 6 21.25 2.89 -9.63
CA VAL A 6 20.11 3.73 -9.23
C VAL A 6 20.33 5.14 -9.78
N LEU A 7 19.38 5.62 -10.58
CA LEU A 7 19.30 7.00 -11.02
C LEU A 7 18.24 7.73 -10.19
N THR A 8 18.68 8.69 -9.39
CA THR A 8 17.80 9.68 -8.75
C THR A 8 18.03 11.02 -9.41
N TYR A 9 16.96 11.78 -9.65
CA TYR A 9 17.03 13.07 -10.32
C TYR A 9 16.09 14.07 -9.64
N ASP A 10 16.43 15.35 -9.74
CA ASP A 10 15.50 16.41 -9.40
C ASP A 10 14.51 16.58 -10.56
N SER A 11 13.22 16.47 -10.29
CA SER A 11 12.19 16.77 -11.30
C SER A 11 12.30 18.22 -11.78
N ARG A 12 11.84 18.48 -13.00
CA ARG A 12 11.82 19.81 -13.61
C ARG A 12 11.34 20.89 -12.62
N GLY A 13 12.10 21.98 -12.52
CA GLY A 13 11.80 23.12 -11.64
C GLY A 13 12.06 22.89 -10.14
N PHE A 14 12.53 21.71 -9.73
CA PHE A 14 12.97 21.43 -8.35
C PHE A 14 14.48 21.31 -8.27
N GLY A 15 15.03 21.59 -7.08
CA GLY A 15 16.44 21.34 -6.77
C GLY A 15 17.39 22.02 -7.74
N GLU A 16 18.27 21.25 -8.37
CA GLU A 16 19.23 21.75 -9.37
C GLU A 16 18.69 21.72 -10.81
N SER A 17 17.49 21.18 -11.03
CA SER A 17 16.86 21.11 -12.35
C SER A 17 16.20 22.43 -12.73
N GLY A 18 16.49 22.93 -13.93
CA GLY A 18 15.85 24.12 -14.48
C GLY A 18 14.39 23.90 -14.90
N GLY A 19 13.75 24.98 -15.37
CA GLY A 19 12.33 24.97 -15.78
C GLY A 19 11.39 25.45 -14.68
N GLU A 20 10.11 25.20 -14.86
CA GLU A 20 9.02 25.50 -13.90
C GLU A 20 8.45 24.18 -13.38
N VAL A 21 7.98 24.19 -12.14
CA VAL A 21 7.36 23.00 -11.52
C VAL A 21 5.97 22.81 -12.07
N GLY A 22 5.78 21.69 -12.77
CA GLY A 22 4.49 21.18 -13.20
C GLY A 22 3.92 20.11 -12.27
N LEU A 23 3.05 19.27 -12.83
CA LEU A 23 2.42 18.14 -12.17
C LEU A 23 2.35 16.96 -13.14
N ASP A 24 3.42 16.19 -13.24
CA ASP A 24 3.61 15.04 -14.16
C ASP A 24 2.94 15.24 -15.53
N GLY A 25 3.20 16.40 -16.14
CA GLY A 25 2.64 16.75 -17.44
C GLY A 25 3.46 16.17 -18.59
N PRO A 26 3.07 16.48 -19.83
CA PRO A 26 3.78 16.01 -21.02
C PRO A 26 5.29 16.34 -21.01
N LYS A 27 5.68 17.48 -20.42
CA LYS A 27 7.10 17.87 -20.33
C LYS A 27 7.89 16.95 -19.39
N GLU A 28 7.30 16.53 -18.28
CA GLU A 28 7.91 15.60 -17.32
C GLU A 28 7.96 14.18 -17.88
N VAL A 29 6.97 13.77 -18.68
CA VAL A 29 7.01 12.49 -19.42
C VAL A 29 8.17 12.48 -20.42
N ASP A 30 8.34 13.55 -21.20
CA ASP A 30 9.49 13.71 -22.10
C ASP A 30 10.84 13.68 -21.34
N ASP A 31 10.88 14.30 -20.15
CA ASP A 31 12.07 14.25 -19.29
C ASP A 31 12.36 12.80 -18.85
N ALA A 32 11.35 12.03 -18.46
CA ALA A 32 11.51 10.62 -18.06
C ALA A 32 12.07 9.77 -19.22
N SER A 33 11.53 9.90 -20.44
CA SER A 33 12.08 9.22 -21.62
C SER A 33 13.52 9.66 -21.95
N THR A 34 13.86 10.94 -21.72
CA THR A 34 15.22 11.45 -21.90
C THR A 34 16.19 10.83 -20.88
N LEU A 35 15.74 10.53 -19.67
CA LEU A 35 16.54 9.83 -18.67
C LEU A 35 16.76 8.36 -19.06
N VAL A 36 15.79 7.71 -19.71
CA VAL A 36 15.97 6.37 -20.31
C VAL A 36 17.02 6.43 -21.44
N ASP A 37 16.97 7.42 -22.33
CA ASP A 37 18.01 7.64 -23.35
C ASP A 37 19.39 7.83 -22.73
N TRP A 38 19.47 8.59 -21.63
CA TRP A 38 20.71 8.82 -20.92
C TRP A 38 21.28 7.52 -20.33
N LEU A 39 20.43 6.69 -19.71
CA LEU A 39 20.81 5.37 -19.19
C LEU A 39 21.30 4.44 -20.31
N ALA A 40 20.69 4.50 -21.49
CA ALA A 40 21.11 3.72 -22.65
C ALA A 40 22.54 4.04 -23.13
N GLY A 41 23.06 5.23 -22.80
CA GLY A 41 24.42 5.66 -23.12
C GLY A 41 25.47 5.32 -22.06
N ARG A 42 25.09 4.64 -20.97
CA ARG A 42 25.98 4.35 -19.83
C ARG A 42 26.64 2.98 -19.97
N ASP A 43 27.97 2.94 -19.93
CA ASP A 43 28.74 1.69 -20.01
C ASP A 43 28.48 0.71 -18.84
N ASN A 44 27.91 1.20 -17.73
CA ASN A 44 27.60 0.40 -16.55
C ASN A 44 26.12 -0.02 -16.45
N VAL A 45 25.33 0.19 -17.51
CA VAL A 45 23.92 -0.21 -17.60
C VAL A 45 23.81 -1.35 -18.62
N LEU A 46 23.07 -2.40 -18.25
CA LEU A 46 22.81 -3.51 -19.16
C LEU A 46 21.75 -3.10 -20.18
N MET A 47 21.80 -3.72 -21.37
CA MET A 47 20.91 -3.40 -22.49
C MET A 47 20.14 -4.64 -22.92
N ASP A 48 18.86 -4.48 -23.27
CA ASP A 48 18.07 -5.49 -24.00
C ASP A 48 18.24 -5.37 -25.51
N GLY A 49 18.53 -4.17 -25.99
CA GLY A 49 18.74 -3.87 -27.39
C GLY A 49 19.62 -2.64 -27.63
N THR A 50 19.82 -2.27 -28.89
CA THR A 50 20.54 -1.04 -29.22
C THR A 50 19.70 0.17 -28.81
N GLY A 51 20.17 0.96 -27.83
CA GLY A 51 19.44 2.13 -27.31
C GLY A 51 18.31 1.78 -26.33
N ASP A 52 18.25 0.53 -25.88
CA ASP A 52 17.20 -0.03 -25.03
C ASP A 52 17.81 -0.60 -23.73
N PRO A 53 17.89 0.20 -22.66
CA PRO A 53 18.49 -0.19 -21.41
C PRO A 53 17.55 -1.07 -20.59
N LYS A 54 18.10 -2.04 -19.85
CA LYS A 54 17.36 -2.78 -18.83
C LYS A 54 16.98 -1.83 -17.70
N VAL A 55 15.74 -1.40 -17.65
CA VAL A 55 15.30 -0.32 -16.74
C VAL A 55 13.93 -0.59 -16.16
N GLY A 56 13.80 -0.36 -14.85
CA GLY A 56 12.52 -0.28 -14.17
C GLY A 56 12.44 0.97 -13.31
N MET A 57 11.23 1.35 -12.92
CA MET A 57 10.97 2.54 -12.10
C MET A 57 10.29 2.17 -10.78
N ASP A 58 10.68 2.81 -9.69
CA ASP A 58 10.07 2.66 -8.37
C ASP A 58 10.03 4.04 -7.69
N GLY A 59 8.91 4.37 -7.05
CA GLY A 59 8.62 5.72 -6.59
C GLY A 59 7.25 5.86 -5.96
N TYR A 60 7.17 6.81 -5.02
CA TYR A 60 5.97 7.15 -4.27
C TYR A 60 5.28 8.39 -4.83
N SER A 61 3.95 8.44 -4.71
CA SER A 61 3.15 9.64 -4.92
C SER A 61 3.39 10.23 -6.33
N TYR A 62 3.91 11.44 -6.42
CA TYR A 62 4.35 12.08 -7.66
C TYR A 62 5.30 11.19 -8.48
N SER A 63 6.35 10.66 -7.87
CA SER A 63 7.27 9.72 -8.56
C SER A 63 6.64 8.35 -8.88
N GLY A 64 5.43 8.07 -8.40
CA GLY A 64 4.60 6.94 -8.84
C GLY A 64 3.78 7.28 -10.08
N GLY A 65 3.22 8.50 -10.14
CA GLY A 65 2.33 8.95 -11.22
C GLY A 65 3.06 9.00 -12.55
N ILE A 66 4.25 9.61 -12.54
CA ILE A 66 5.11 9.67 -13.72
C ILE A 66 5.47 8.29 -14.29
N GLN A 67 5.53 7.23 -13.48
CA GLN A 67 5.89 5.89 -13.98
C GLN A 67 4.83 5.35 -14.93
N LEU A 68 3.56 5.54 -14.60
CA LEU A 68 2.46 5.06 -15.43
C LEU A 68 2.40 5.83 -16.75
N LEU A 69 2.60 7.15 -16.70
CA LEU A 69 2.62 7.99 -17.90
C LEU A 69 3.87 7.72 -18.77
N ALA A 70 5.04 7.57 -18.15
CA ALA A 70 6.27 7.22 -18.86
C ALA A 70 6.18 5.83 -19.50
N ALA A 71 5.66 4.82 -18.78
CA ALA A 71 5.46 3.48 -19.32
C ALA A 71 4.37 3.40 -20.40
N ALA A 72 3.46 4.38 -20.47
CA ALA A 72 2.54 4.54 -21.59
C ALA A 72 3.22 5.16 -22.83
N ALA A 73 4.22 6.02 -22.63
CA ALA A 73 4.91 6.75 -23.68
C ALA A 73 6.17 6.04 -24.22
N ASP A 74 6.82 5.19 -23.41
CA ASP A 74 8.11 4.57 -23.70
C ASP A 74 8.10 3.06 -23.40
N ASP A 75 8.00 2.26 -24.45
CA ASP A 75 7.95 0.79 -24.37
C ASP A 75 9.27 0.14 -23.89
N ARG A 76 10.35 0.93 -23.68
CA ARG A 76 11.63 0.43 -23.15
C ARG A 76 11.63 0.21 -21.64
N ILE A 77 10.59 0.64 -20.94
CA ILE A 77 10.48 0.44 -19.49
C ILE A 77 10.02 -0.99 -19.20
N ASP A 78 10.91 -1.79 -18.59
CA ASP A 78 10.69 -3.23 -18.37
C ASP A 78 9.75 -3.56 -17.23
N ALA A 79 9.63 -2.67 -16.24
CA ALA A 79 8.74 -2.82 -15.09
C ALA A 79 8.58 -1.52 -14.30
N ILE A 80 7.42 -1.35 -13.68
CA ILE A 80 7.14 -0.22 -12.79
C ILE A 80 6.59 -0.67 -11.45
N VAL A 81 6.90 0.10 -10.40
CA VAL A 81 6.38 -0.06 -9.03
C VAL A 81 5.79 1.29 -8.57
N PRO A 82 4.58 1.66 -9.05
CA PRO A 82 3.94 2.89 -8.63
C PRO A 82 3.39 2.71 -7.20
N ARG A 83 3.88 3.53 -6.27
CA ARG A 83 3.45 3.48 -4.87
C ARG A 83 2.57 4.68 -4.54
N ILE A 84 1.41 4.45 -3.92
CA ILE A 84 0.47 5.48 -3.43
C ILE A 84 0.29 6.63 -4.41
N THR A 85 -0.23 6.36 -5.60
CA THR A 85 -0.35 7.34 -6.67
C THR A 85 -1.74 7.30 -7.31
N TRP A 86 -2.03 8.27 -8.18
CA TRP A 86 -3.32 8.42 -8.83
C TRP A 86 -3.42 7.59 -10.12
N ASN A 87 -4.64 7.18 -10.44
CA ASN A 87 -5.03 6.72 -11.78
C ASN A 87 -5.66 7.87 -12.56
N ASP A 88 -6.50 8.66 -11.90
CA ASP A 88 -7.16 9.84 -12.45
C ASP A 88 -6.90 11.05 -11.54
N LEU A 89 -6.11 12.00 -12.03
CA LEU A 89 -5.71 13.16 -11.27
C LEU A 89 -6.89 14.09 -10.95
N GLU A 90 -7.89 14.20 -11.84
CA GLU A 90 -9.09 14.98 -11.57
C GLU A 90 -9.85 14.38 -10.39
N TYR A 91 -10.07 13.06 -10.41
CA TYR A 91 -10.69 12.35 -9.29
C TYR A 91 -9.83 12.43 -8.00
N ALA A 92 -8.50 12.38 -8.11
CA ALA A 92 -7.62 12.50 -6.95
C ALA A 92 -7.77 13.83 -6.20
N VAL A 93 -7.92 14.95 -6.92
CA VAL A 93 -7.97 16.30 -6.34
C VAL A 93 -9.38 16.83 -6.13
N ALA A 94 -10.36 16.37 -6.92
CA ALA A 94 -11.76 16.76 -6.84
C ALA A 94 -12.69 15.55 -7.05
N PRO A 95 -12.63 14.52 -6.18
CA PRO A 95 -13.42 13.31 -6.32
C PRO A 95 -14.90 13.64 -6.48
N HIS A 96 -15.49 13.17 -7.59
CA HIS A 96 -16.90 13.38 -7.92
C HIS A 96 -17.33 14.86 -7.86
N GLY A 97 -16.45 15.77 -8.26
CA GLY A 97 -16.72 17.21 -8.31
C GLY A 97 -16.55 17.96 -6.98
N VAL A 98 -16.04 17.30 -5.94
CA VAL A 98 -15.82 17.91 -4.61
C VAL A 98 -14.33 18.16 -4.37
N VAL A 99 -13.92 19.43 -4.37
CA VAL A 99 -12.52 19.84 -4.27
C VAL A 99 -11.92 19.54 -2.89
N LYS A 100 -10.78 18.83 -2.86
CA LYS A 100 -9.96 18.55 -1.65
C LYS A 100 -9.12 19.75 -1.24
N ILE A 101 -9.75 20.85 -0.84
CA ILE A 101 -9.05 22.10 -0.57
C ILE A 101 -7.92 21.96 0.47
N GLY A 102 -8.10 21.11 1.49
CA GLY A 102 -7.08 20.90 2.52
C GLY A 102 -5.77 20.35 1.93
N TRP A 103 -5.87 19.32 1.09
CA TRP A 103 -4.73 18.74 0.40
C TRP A 103 -4.13 19.69 -0.65
N LEU A 104 -4.96 20.35 -1.45
CA LEU A 104 -4.47 21.27 -2.49
C LEU A 104 -3.69 22.44 -1.88
N THR A 105 -4.22 23.05 -0.80
CA THR A 105 -3.55 24.15 -0.08
C THR A 105 -2.19 23.69 0.44
N LEU A 106 -2.12 22.48 0.98
CA LEU A 106 -0.89 21.92 1.51
C LEU A 106 0.16 21.64 0.41
N LEU A 107 -0.24 20.99 -0.68
CA LEU A 107 0.64 20.64 -1.78
C LEU A 107 1.21 21.88 -2.47
N LEU A 108 0.39 22.90 -2.70
CA LEU A 108 0.85 24.18 -3.25
C LEU A 108 1.81 24.90 -2.31
N GLY A 109 1.53 24.89 -1.00
CA GLY A 109 2.44 25.45 -0.01
C GLY A 109 3.80 24.77 -0.01
N LEU A 110 3.83 23.43 0.00
CA LEU A 110 5.07 22.66 -0.04
C LEU A 110 5.82 22.84 -1.36
N GLY A 111 5.12 22.72 -2.49
CA GLY A 111 5.68 22.90 -3.83
C GLY A 111 6.29 24.29 -3.98
N GLY A 112 5.55 25.34 -3.60
CA GLY A 112 6.02 26.72 -3.68
C GLY A 112 7.24 27.00 -2.80
N ILE A 113 7.32 26.45 -1.59
CA ILE A 113 8.51 26.60 -0.73
C ILE A 113 9.72 25.87 -1.31
N LYS A 114 9.51 24.69 -1.91
CA LYS A 114 10.58 23.81 -2.40
C LYS A 114 11.12 24.18 -3.77
N SER A 115 10.31 24.83 -4.61
CA SER A 115 10.67 25.21 -5.98
C SER A 115 11.19 26.62 -6.13
N TRP A 116 11.04 27.48 -5.10
CA TRP A 116 11.36 28.89 -5.22
C TRP A 116 12.86 29.14 -5.39
N ASP A 117 13.24 29.63 -6.57
CA ASP A 117 14.59 30.07 -6.86
C ASP A 117 14.68 31.60 -6.80
N PHE A 118 15.44 32.10 -5.83
CA PHE A 118 15.67 33.54 -5.64
C PHE A 118 16.54 34.17 -6.75
N GLU A 119 17.33 33.38 -7.48
CA GLU A 119 18.22 33.88 -8.53
C GLU A 119 17.50 34.06 -9.88
N THR A 120 16.65 33.09 -10.25
CA THR A 120 15.90 33.14 -11.51
C THR A 120 14.50 33.73 -11.36
N GLY A 121 13.92 33.70 -10.16
CA GLY A 121 12.52 34.05 -9.90
C GLY A 121 11.53 32.98 -10.37
N ASN A 122 12.02 31.81 -10.78
CA ASN A 122 11.19 30.67 -11.14
C ASN A 122 10.60 29.99 -9.89
N GLY A 123 9.47 29.32 -10.07
CA GLY A 123 8.80 28.57 -9.01
C GLY A 123 7.74 27.63 -9.59
N LEU A 124 6.62 27.50 -8.89
CA LEU A 124 5.44 26.82 -9.41
C LEU A 124 4.97 27.46 -10.72
N ASP A 125 4.54 26.61 -11.66
CA ASP A 125 3.82 27.06 -12.85
C ASP A 125 2.66 27.98 -12.43
N ALA A 126 2.50 29.11 -13.12
CA ALA A 126 1.49 30.11 -12.80
C ALA A 126 0.07 29.53 -12.92
N ASP A 127 -0.13 28.59 -13.84
CA ASP A 127 -1.43 27.94 -14.04
C ASP A 127 -1.87 27.17 -12.79
N LEU A 128 -0.94 26.55 -12.05
CA LEU A 128 -1.26 25.83 -10.81
C LEU A 128 -1.83 26.76 -9.72
N TRP A 129 -1.30 27.99 -9.63
CA TRP A 129 -1.83 29.00 -8.71
C TRP A 129 -3.19 29.52 -9.15
N ASP A 130 -3.35 29.80 -10.44
CA ASP A 130 -4.61 30.30 -10.99
C ASP A 130 -5.74 29.27 -10.83
N TRP A 131 -5.49 27.99 -11.14
CA TRP A 131 -6.45 26.91 -10.93
C TRP A 131 -6.86 26.75 -9.47
N TYR A 132 -5.91 26.87 -8.54
CA TYR A 132 -6.21 26.84 -7.11
C TYR A 132 -7.08 28.01 -6.66
N LEU A 133 -6.74 29.23 -7.10
CA LEU A 133 -7.52 30.42 -6.76
C LEU A 133 -8.93 30.35 -7.35
N ASP A 134 -9.06 29.88 -8.59
CA ASP A 134 -10.35 29.64 -9.23
C ASP A 134 -11.16 28.58 -8.49
N ALA A 135 -10.54 27.47 -8.10
CA ALA A 135 -11.21 26.42 -7.32
C ALA A 135 -11.65 26.95 -5.95
N ALA A 136 -10.80 27.73 -5.27
CA ALA A 136 -11.13 28.35 -3.99
C ALA A 136 -12.27 29.37 -4.12
N TRP A 137 -12.27 30.14 -5.19
CA TRP A 137 -13.28 31.17 -5.40
C TRP A 137 -14.61 30.59 -5.85
N ASN A 138 -14.60 29.69 -6.83
CA ASN A 138 -15.82 29.16 -7.47
C ASN A 138 -16.35 27.89 -6.83
N ASN A 139 -15.58 27.28 -5.93
CA ASN A 139 -15.90 26.00 -5.32
C ASN A 139 -15.91 24.81 -6.31
N GLU A 140 -15.19 24.93 -7.43
CA GLU A 140 -15.13 23.90 -8.47
C GLU A 140 -13.84 24.09 -9.28
N LEU A 141 -13.28 22.99 -9.80
CA LEU A 141 -12.22 23.08 -10.80
C LEU A 141 -12.71 23.80 -12.07
N SER A 142 -11.91 24.73 -12.59
CA SER A 142 -12.17 25.35 -13.89
C SER A 142 -12.04 24.31 -15.02
N GLN A 143 -12.65 24.56 -16.18
CA GLN A 143 -12.52 23.65 -17.32
C GLN A 143 -11.06 23.51 -17.77
N ASP A 144 -10.31 24.61 -17.75
CA ASP A 144 -8.88 24.61 -18.09
C ASP A 144 -8.07 23.69 -17.14
N ALA A 145 -8.40 23.69 -15.84
CA ALA A 145 -7.78 22.78 -14.87
C ALA A 145 -8.15 21.32 -15.14
N LYS A 146 -9.43 21.02 -15.44
CA LYS A 146 -9.89 19.66 -15.78
C LYS A 146 -9.18 19.13 -17.03
N ASP A 147 -9.10 19.93 -18.08
CA ASP A 147 -8.41 19.57 -19.34
C ASP A 147 -6.91 19.34 -19.12
N ALA A 148 -6.30 20.09 -18.21
CA ALA A 148 -4.91 19.89 -17.82
C ALA A 148 -4.71 18.61 -16.99
N PHE A 149 -5.59 18.33 -16.03
CA PHE A 149 -5.51 17.13 -15.21
C PHE A 149 -5.79 15.84 -16.00
N ALA A 150 -6.69 15.87 -16.98
CA ALA A 150 -6.90 14.76 -17.90
C ALA A 150 -5.60 14.33 -18.62
N GLN A 151 -4.82 15.30 -19.12
CA GLN A 151 -3.49 15.04 -19.74
C GLN A 151 -2.44 14.47 -18.77
N ARG A 152 -2.75 14.43 -17.47
CA ARG A 152 -1.89 13.96 -16.38
C ARG A 152 -2.51 12.75 -15.66
N SER A 153 -3.60 12.21 -16.22
CA SER A 153 -4.30 11.05 -15.69
C SER A 153 -3.84 9.80 -16.43
N PRO A 154 -3.11 8.88 -15.77
CA PRO A 154 -2.81 7.57 -16.34
C PRO A 154 -4.01 6.83 -16.91
N ALA A 155 -5.22 7.04 -16.38
CA ALA A 155 -6.46 6.45 -16.85
C ALA A 155 -6.69 6.64 -18.36
N ASP A 156 -6.35 7.81 -18.91
CA ASP A 156 -6.57 8.12 -20.33
C ASP A 156 -5.54 7.42 -21.23
N GLU A 157 -4.35 7.14 -20.70
CA GLU A 157 -3.23 6.51 -21.41
C GLU A 157 -3.03 5.04 -21.03
N ILE A 158 -3.85 4.49 -20.13
CA ILE A 158 -3.65 3.16 -19.53
C ILE A 158 -3.66 2.04 -20.57
N SER A 159 -4.30 2.30 -21.72
CA SER A 159 -4.36 1.37 -22.85
C SER A 159 -3.02 1.19 -23.58
N ASN A 160 -2.07 2.10 -23.36
CA ASN A 160 -0.73 2.09 -23.93
C ASN A 160 0.33 1.49 -22.98
N VAL A 161 0.03 1.36 -21.68
CA VAL A 161 0.97 0.78 -20.71
C VAL A 161 1.13 -0.73 -20.95
N ASN A 162 2.32 -1.18 -21.35
CA ASN A 162 2.63 -2.60 -21.54
C ASN A 162 3.57 -3.17 -20.47
N ALA A 163 4.24 -2.29 -19.73
CA ALA A 163 5.15 -2.67 -18.66
C ALA A 163 4.42 -3.45 -17.55
N PRO A 164 4.96 -4.60 -17.11
CA PRO A 164 4.58 -5.22 -15.86
C PRO A 164 4.51 -4.20 -14.72
N THR A 165 3.39 -4.15 -14.02
CA THR A 165 3.12 -3.16 -12.97
C THR A 165 2.86 -3.80 -11.60
N PHE A 166 3.62 -3.40 -10.57
CA PHE A 166 3.33 -3.75 -9.17
C PHE A 166 2.88 -2.53 -8.37
N LEU A 167 1.60 -2.49 -8.01
CA LEU A 167 1.01 -1.37 -7.26
C LEU A 167 1.16 -1.59 -5.76
N ILE A 168 1.69 -0.60 -5.05
CA ILE A 168 1.78 -0.62 -3.58
C ILE A 168 0.99 0.57 -3.03
N GLN A 169 -0.05 0.29 -2.26
CA GLN A 169 -1.02 1.29 -1.82
C GLN A 169 -1.23 1.25 -0.31
N GLY A 170 -1.41 2.40 0.31
CA GLY A 170 -1.73 2.49 1.73
C GLY A 170 -3.23 2.45 1.98
N TRP A 171 -3.68 1.69 2.98
CA TRP A 171 -5.09 1.59 3.36
C TRP A 171 -5.73 2.91 3.77
N ASP A 172 -4.95 3.81 4.35
CA ASP A 172 -5.38 5.06 4.97
C ASP A 172 -5.04 6.29 4.11
N ASP A 173 -4.79 6.07 2.82
CA ASP A 173 -4.42 7.13 1.89
C ASP A 173 -5.63 8.03 1.57
N THR A 174 -5.60 9.26 2.08
CA THR A 174 -6.67 10.24 1.85
C THR A 174 -6.40 11.17 0.67
N LEU A 175 -5.15 11.22 0.17
CA LEU A 175 -4.79 12.01 -1.00
C LEU A 175 -5.05 11.22 -2.28
N PHE A 176 -4.36 10.09 -2.45
CA PHE A 176 -4.52 9.18 -3.60
C PHE A 176 -5.17 7.90 -3.11
N LYS A 177 -6.49 7.95 -2.99
CA LYS A 177 -7.26 6.91 -2.31
C LYS A 177 -7.02 5.53 -2.93
N PRO A 178 -7.13 4.43 -2.16
CA PRO A 178 -6.91 3.06 -2.64
C PRO A 178 -7.71 2.64 -3.87
N VAL A 179 -8.84 3.30 -4.16
CA VAL A 179 -9.60 3.06 -5.39
C VAL A 179 -8.77 3.37 -6.65
N GLU A 180 -7.81 4.30 -6.60
CA GLU A 180 -6.93 4.68 -7.70
C GLU A 180 -6.02 3.50 -8.11
N ALA A 181 -5.37 2.88 -7.13
CA ALA A 181 -4.59 1.66 -7.34
C ALA A 181 -5.49 0.52 -7.82
N LEU A 182 -6.69 0.37 -7.26
CA LEU A 182 -7.63 -0.66 -7.70
C LEU A 182 -8.07 -0.48 -9.17
N ARG A 183 -8.36 0.76 -9.60
CA ARG A 183 -8.73 1.09 -10.99
C ARG A 183 -7.58 0.82 -11.96
N THR A 184 -6.36 1.18 -11.58
CA THR A 184 -5.15 0.88 -12.38
C THR A 184 -4.95 -0.63 -12.49
N TYR A 185 -5.01 -1.35 -11.36
CA TYR A 185 -4.87 -2.80 -11.29
C TYR A 185 -5.87 -3.50 -12.22
N ARG A 186 -7.16 -3.13 -12.16
CA ARG A 186 -8.19 -3.72 -13.02
C ARG A 186 -7.99 -3.42 -14.49
N SER A 187 -7.74 -2.16 -14.83
CA SER A 187 -7.57 -1.73 -16.23
C SER A 187 -6.42 -2.47 -16.92
N LEU A 188 -5.32 -2.69 -16.21
CA LEU A 188 -4.16 -3.43 -16.71
C LEU A 188 -4.41 -4.95 -16.73
N GLN A 189 -5.04 -5.50 -15.69
CA GLN A 189 -5.34 -6.92 -15.59
C GLN A 189 -6.32 -7.38 -16.69
N ASP A 190 -7.33 -6.58 -17.01
CA ASP A 190 -8.29 -6.83 -18.10
C ASP A 190 -7.62 -6.84 -19.48
N ARG A 191 -6.49 -6.12 -19.63
CA ARG A 191 -5.64 -6.13 -20.83
C ARG A 191 -4.64 -7.29 -20.86
N GLY A 192 -4.54 -8.07 -19.79
CA GLY A 192 -3.58 -9.16 -19.66
C GLY A 192 -2.14 -8.71 -19.38
N VAL A 193 -1.94 -7.47 -18.95
CA VAL A 193 -0.64 -6.98 -18.46
C VAL A 193 -0.37 -7.63 -17.11
N GLU A 194 0.85 -8.16 -16.90
CA GLU A 194 1.20 -8.78 -15.62
C GLU A 194 1.15 -7.72 -14.51
N THR A 195 0.26 -7.93 -13.56
CA THR A 195 -0.06 -6.96 -12.52
C THR A 195 -0.11 -7.60 -11.16
N ARG A 196 0.34 -6.86 -10.14
CA ARG A 196 0.29 -7.22 -8.72
C ARG A 196 -0.21 -6.03 -7.92
N ILE A 197 -0.86 -6.29 -6.78
CA ILE A 197 -1.32 -5.23 -5.87
C ILE A 197 -0.99 -5.59 -4.42
N CYS A 198 -0.44 -4.62 -3.69
CA CYS A 198 -0.14 -4.73 -2.27
C CYS A 198 -0.81 -3.58 -1.52
N PHE A 199 -1.56 -3.90 -0.46
CA PHE A 199 -2.09 -2.91 0.47
C PHE A 199 -1.36 -2.97 1.81
N TYR A 200 -0.95 -1.84 2.37
CA TYR A 200 -0.19 -1.78 3.63
C TYR A 200 -0.86 -0.84 4.65
N GLU A 201 -0.44 -0.88 5.92
CA GLU A 201 -0.92 0.08 6.95
C GLU A 201 -0.34 1.51 6.78
N GLY A 202 -1.23 2.48 6.72
CA GLY A 202 -0.91 3.89 6.54
C GLY A 202 -1.35 4.43 5.18
N GLY A 203 -0.90 5.63 4.84
CA GLY A 203 -1.30 6.38 3.65
C GLY A 203 -0.40 7.59 3.43
N HIS A 204 -0.86 8.64 2.76
CA HIS A 204 -0.13 9.91 2.73
C HIS A 204 -0.20 10.63 4.07
N ALA A 205 0.96 10.79 4.71
CA ALA A 205 1.11 11.56 5.93
C ALA A 205 2.18 12.65 5.74
N LEU A 206 1.94 13.79 6.41
CA LEU A 206 2.87 14.93 6.47
C LEU A 206 4.14 14.63 7.28
N GLU A 207 4.02 13.74 8.26
CA GLU A 207 5.06 13.35 9.20
C GLU A 207 5.64 11.99 8.82
N GLY A 208 5.99 11.81 7.54
CA GLY A 208 6.55 10.56 7.07
C GLY A 208 5.53 9.41 7.05
N LEU A 209 5.83 8.43 6.23
CA LEU A 209 5.09 7.18 6.16
C LEU A 209 5.41 6.41 7.45
N ASP A 210 4.74 6.74 8.56
CA ASP A 210 5.01 6.16 9.89
C ASP A 210 4.76 4.65 9.81
N ARG A 211 5.85 3.91 9.63
CA ARG A 211 5.88 2.47 9.39
C ARG A 211 7.00 1.89 10.18
N THR A 212 6.81 0.67 10.65
CA THR A 212 7.90 -0.10 11.20
C THR A 212 8.96 -0.33 10.12
N GLN A 213 10.23 -0.40 10.50
CA GLN A 213 11.30 -0.73 9.55
C GLN A 213 11.03 -2.09 8.88
N SER A 214 10.41 -3.04 9.58
CA SER A 214 10.02 -4.34 9.04
C SER A 214 9.00 -4.26 7.91
N GLU A 215 8.00 -3.37 8.01
CA GLU A 215 7.03 -3.19 6.93
C GLU A 215 7.69 -2.53 5.71
N ILE A 216 8.57 -1.56 5.94
CA ILE A 216 9.36 -0.92 4.88
C ILE A 216 10.21 -1.98 4.16
N ASP A 217 10.92 -2.81 4.92
CA ASP A 217 11.78 -3.86 4.39
C ASP A 217 10.98 -4.93 3.64
N TYR A 218 9.81 -5.33 4.15
CA TYR A 218 8.91 -6.27 3.48
C TYR A 218 8.42 -5.74 2.14
N LEU A 219 7.91 -4.51 2.12
CA LEU A 219 7.44 -3.84 0.89
C LEU A 219 8.57 -3.64 -0.13
N ASN A 220 9.75 -3.22 0.34
CA ASN A 220 10.92 -3.05 -0.52
C ASN A 220 11.47 -4.38 -1.02
N GLY A 221 11.37 -5.46 -0.22
CA GLY A 221 11.68 -6.82 -0.65
C GLY A 221 10.79 -7.25 -1.81
N LEU A 222 9.47 -7.08 -1.70
CA LEU A 222 8.53 -7.40 -2.79
C LEU A 222 8.80 -6.56 -4.05
N ALA A 223 9.07 -5.27 -3.90
CA ALA A 223 9.41 -4.40 -5.02
C ALA A 223 10.73 -4.80 -5.68
N LEU A 224 11.73 -5.19 -4.88
CA LEU A 224 12.99 -5.69 -5.38
C LEU A 224 12.82 -7.03 -6.10
N ASP A 225 12.02 -7.95 -5.57
CA ASP A 225 11.70 -9.22 -6.22
C ASP A 225 11.00 -9.00 -7.56
N TRP A 226 10.11 -8.01 -7.64
CA TRP A 226 9.49 -7.58 -8.89
C TRP A 226 10.51 -7.07 -9.90
N MET A 227 11.42 -6.20 -9.47
CA MET A 227 12.50 -5.70 -10.32
C MET A 227 13.46 -6.80 -10.74
N ASP A 228 13.81 -7.72 -9.84
CA ASP A 228 14.71 -8.84 -10.11
C ASP A 228 14.08 -9.77 -11.17
N ARG A 229 12.76 -9.95 -11.13
CA ARG A 229 12.01 -10.71 -12.14
C ARG A 229 12.07 -10.08 -13.52
N HIS A 230 11.68 -8.81 -13.61
CA HIS A 230 11.38 -8.20 -14.90
C HIS A 230 12.60 -7.49 -15.50
N VAL A 231 13.42 -6.83 -14.68
CA VAL A 231 14.62 -6.12 -15.17
C VAL A 231 15.82 -7.06 -15.28
N LYS A 232 16.01 -7.98 -14.31
CA LYS A 232 17.15 -8.93 -14.33
C LYS A 232 16.83 -10.31 -14.89
N GLY A 233 15.56 -10.66 -15.09
CA GLY A 233 15.17 -11.98 -15.58
C GLY A 233 15.37 -13.11 -14.56
N LYS A 234 15.39 -12.81 -13.26
CA LYS A 234 15.48 -13.83 -12.20
C LYS A 234 14.13 -14.49 -11.96
N ALA A 235 14.15 -15.73 -11.46
CA ALA A 235 12.95 -16.40 -11.00
C ALA A 235 12.65 -15.99 -9.54
N THR A 236 11.78 -15.01 -9.36
CA THR A 236 11.21 -14.61 -8.07
C THR A 236 9.69 -14.79 -8.09
N ASP A 237 9.08 -14.85 -6.90
CA ASP A 237 7.64 -14.99 -6.72
C ASP A 237 7.09 -13.78 -5.96
N VAL A 238 6.29 -12.97 -6.66
CA VAL A 238 5.57 -11.82 -6.08
C VAL A 238 4.09 -12.20 -6.05
N PRO A 239 3.45 -12.31 -4.87
CA PRO A 239 2.06 -12.77 -4.75
C PRO A 239 1.07 -11.87 -5.49
N GLN A 240 0.04 -12.47 -6.11
CA GLN A 240 -0.96 -11.74 -6.93
C GLN A 240 -1.59 -10.55 -6.19
N SER A 241 -2.00 -10.79 -4.96
CA SER A 241 -2.43 -9.77 -4.03
C SER A 241 -1.77 -10.00 -2.68
N THR A 242 -1.28 -8.93 -2.07
CA THR A 242 -0.77 -8.90 -0.69
C THR A 242 -1.51 -7.82 0.08
N MET A 243 -1.84 -8.05 1.35
CA MET A 243 -2.50 -7.05 2.17
C MET A 243 -2.07 -7.13 3.63
N TYR A 244 -1.93 -5.98 4.26
CA TYR A 244 -1.79 -5.86 5.69
C TYR A 244 -3.17 -5.88 6.36
N LEU A 245 -3.35 -6.75 7.34
CA LEU A 245 -4.59 -6.91 8.11
C LEU A 245 -4.46 -6.11 9.41
N LYS A 246 -4.97 -4.88 9.44
CA LYS A 246 -4.79 -3.97 10.60
C LYS A 246 -5.28 -4.55 11.93
N GLN A 247 -6.35 -5.36 11.92
CA GLN A 247 -6.87 -6.00 13.14
C GLN A 247 -6.02 -7.18 13.63
N ALA A 248 -5.28 -7.83 12.73
CA ALA A 248 -4.47 -9.01 13.03
C ALA A 248 -2.96 -8.71 13.07
N ASP A 249 -2.56 -7.47 12.75
CA ASP A 249 -1.17 -7.01 12.72
C ASP A 249 -0.27 -7.91 11.85
N ALA A 250 -0.76 -8.24 10.63
CA ALA A 250 -0.15 -9.28 9.82
C ALA A 250 -0.40 -9.14 8.33
N TRP A 251 0.53 -9.68 7.54
CA TRP A 251 0.40 -9.80 6.09
C TRP A 251 -0.39 -11.06 5.69
N ARG A 252 -1.22 -10.92 4.66
CA ARG A 252 -1.94 -12.02 4.00
C ARG A 252 -1.81 -11.89 2.49
N THR A 253 -1.65 -13.02 1.82
CA THR A 253 -1.58 -13.10 0.36
C THR A 253 -2.80 -13.84 -0.20
N HIS A 254 -3.16 -13.50 -1.43
CA HIS A 254 -4.24 -14.13 -2.19
C HIS A 254 -3.87 -14.26 -3.67
N ASP A 255 -4.48 -15.26 -4.33
CA ASP A 255 -4.34 -15.50 -5.77
C ASP A 255 -5.06 -14.46 -6.63
N GLN A 256 -5.85 -13.58 -6.03
CA GLN A 256 -6.48 -12.41 -6.67
C GLN A 256 -6.99 -11.43 -5.62
N PHE A 257 -7.25 -10.19 -6.06
CA PHE A 257 -7.96 -9.19 -5.28
C PHE A 257 -9.31 -8.84 -5.97
N PRO A 258 -10.44 -8.73 -5.25
CA PRO A 258 -10.62 -9.30 -3.91
C PRO A 258 -10.48 -10.83 -3.98
N PRO A 259 -10.36 -11.53 -2.83
CA PRO A 259 -10.30 -12.98 -2.79
C PRO A 259 -11.45 -13.65 -3.55
N SER A 260 -11.18 -14.82 -4.15
CA SER A 260 -12.13 -15.55 -5.02
C SER A 260 -13.43 -15.98 -4.34
N ASP A 261 -13.41 -16.09 -3.02
CA ASP A 261 -14.51 -16.49 -2.16
C ASP A 261 -15.22 -15.30 -1.50
N ALA A 262 -14.82 -14.07 -1.82
CA ALA A 262 -15.61 -12.89 -1.51
C ALA A 262 -16.85 -12.83 -2.41
N SER A 263 -17.98 -12.52 -1.81
CA SER A 263 -19.28 -12.43 -2.46
C SER A 263 -20.01 -11.16 -2.06
N GLU A 264 -20.73 -10.56 -3.00
CA GLU A 264 -21.48 -9.34 -2.74
C GLU A 264 -22.70 -9.63 -1.85
N THR A 265 -22.81 -8.86 -0.77
CA THR A 265 -23.99 -8.84 0.10
C THR A 265 -24.61 -7.45 0.06
N THR A 266 -25.85 -7.37 -0.41
CA THR A 266 -26.59 -6.11 -0.47
C THR A 266 -27.46 -5.92 0.76
N LEU A 267 -27.20 -4.82 1.47
CA LEU A 267 -27.92 -4.32 2.62
C LEU A 267 -28.85 -3.17 2.19
N LYS A 268 -30.00 -3.01 2.85
CA LYS A 268 -30.92 -1.89 2.58
C LYS A 268 -30.80 -0.85 3.68
N LEU A 269 -30.80 0.42 3.31
CA LEU A 269 -30.79 1.52 4.28
C LEU A 269 -32.09 1.56 5.10
N SER A 270 -33.23 1.16 4.52
CA SER A 270 -34.52 1.06 5.25
C SER A 270 -34.56 -0.01 6.34
N GLU A 271 -33.55 -0.87 6.45
CA GLU A 271 -33.47 -1.86 7.52
C GLU A 271 -32.90 -1.26 8.82
N THR A 272 -32.31 -0.07 8.76
CA THR A 272 -31.57 0.55 9.88
C THR A 272 -32.16 1.89 10.33
N ALA A 273 -33.01 2.50 9.50
CA ALA A 273 -33.70 3.75 9.80
C ALA A 273 -35.21 3.52 9.97
N ASP A 274 -35.79 4.05 11.06
CA ASP A 274 -37.23 4.05 11.27
C ASP A 274 -37.89 5.20 10.48
N GLY A 275 -38.94 4.91 9.71
CA GLY A 275 -39.79 5.94 9.08
C GLY A 275 -39.54 6.14 7.58
N GLY A 276 -39.70 7.39 7.12
CA GLY A 276 -39.43 7.80 5.73
C GLY A 276 -37.97 8.26 5.55
N ASP A 277 -37.69 8.93 4.44
CA ASP A 277 -36.36 9.39 4.08
C ASP A 277 -35.72 10.28 5.18
N THR A 278 -34.41 10.16 5.36
CA THR A 278 -33.68 10.83 6.44
C THR A 278 -33.22 12.21 6.01
N TYR A 279 -33.57 13.26 6.75
CA TYR A 279 -33.08 14.62 6.51
C TYR A 279 -31.80 14.91 7.29
N LEU A 280 -30.81 15.50 6.63
CA LEU A 280 -29.63 16.09 7.25
C LEU A 280 -29.72 17.61 7.08
N GLU A 281 -29.80 18.33 8.20
CA GLU A 281 -29.88 19.79 8.22
C GLU A 281 -28.47 20.39 8.15
N LYS A 282 -28.29 21.40 7.30
CA LYS A 282 -27.05 22.17 7.24
C LYS A 282 -27.06 23.30 8.25
N ASP A 283 -26.11 23.30 9.18
CA ASP A 283 -25.94 24.40 10.12
C ASP A 283 -25.00 25.47 9.54
N ILE A 284 -25.10 26.69 10.05
CA ILE A 284 -24.20 27.79 9.70
C ILE A 284 -22.75 27.46 10.10
N TRP A 285 -22.57 26.59 11.10
CA TRP A 285 -21.28 26.11 11.54
C TRP A 285 -21.10 24.63 11.26
N TRP A 286 -20.16 24.30 10.38
CA TRP A 286 -19.85 22.93 9.94
C TRP A 286 -19.60 21.92 11.09
N TRP A 287 -19.13 22.36 12.26
CA TRP A 287 -18.94 21.47 13.42
C TRP A 287 -20.26 21.06 14.12
N ASN A 288 -21.37 21.70 13.79
CA ASN A 288 -22.72 21.36 14.27
C ASN A 288 -23.48 20.47 13.27
N ASP A 289 -22.93 20.24 12.08
CA ASP A 289 -23.60 19.42 11.07
C ASP A 289 -23.78 17.99 11.59
N THR A 290 -24.95 17.44 11.29
CA THR A 290 -25.34 16.12 11.78
C THR A 290 -24.84 15.05 10.82
N GLU A 291 -23.96 14.18 11.30
CA GLU A 291 -23.75 12.88 10.65
C GLU A 291 -24.92 11.96 11.00
N TYR A 292 -25.50 11.31 9.99
CA TYR A 292 -26.43 10.21 10.19
C TYR A 292 -25.74 8.88 9.91
N ARG A 293 -25.92 7.87 10.77
CA ARG A 293 -25.35 6.54 10.61
C ARG A 293 -26.44 5.50 10.36
N PHE A 294 -26.28 4.76 9.26
CA PHE A 294 -27.04 3.56 8.98
C PHE A 294 -26.26 2.36 9.53
N ASP A 295 -26.82 1.67 10.52
CA ASP A 295 -26.13 0.65 11.33
C ASP A 295 -26.64 -0.76 11.04
N TRP A 296 -25.75 -1.67 10.60
CA TRP A 296 -26.07 -3.09 10.42
C TRP A 296 -25.29 -3.95 11.40
N ARG A 297 -26.03 -4.71 12.20
CA ARG A 297 -25.46 -5.64 13.18
C ARG A 297 -25.14 -6.99 12.52
N ALA A 298 -23.92 -7.47 12.71
CA ALA A 298 -23.43 -8.73 12.19
C ALA A 298 -24.19 -9.93 12.78
N GLY A 299 -24.79 -10.75 11.90
CA GLY A 299 -25.49 -11.99 12.31
C GLY A 299 -24.55 -13.18 12.53
N SER A 300 -23.34 -13.10 12.00
CA SER A 300 -22.26 -14.11 12.06
C SER A 300 -20.92 -13.42 11.85
N ASP A 301 -19.84 -14.17 12.02
CA ASP A 301 -18.49 -13.70 11.74
C ASP A 301 -18.25 -13.63 10.22
N PHE A 302 -17.63 -12.54 9.77
CA PHE A 302 -17.26 -12.35 8.37
C PHE A 302 -16.08 -11.37 8.20
N GLU A 303 -15.52 -11.39 7.00
CA GLU A 303 -14.54 -10.40 6.55
C GLU A 303 -15.13 -9.61 5.38
N ILE A 304 -15.04 -8.29 5.46
CA ILE A 304 -15.21 -7.39 4.33
C ILE A 304 -13.84 -7.23 3.67
N VAL A 305 -13.73 -7.57 2.39
CA VAL A 305 -12.48 -7.44 1.63
C VAL A 305 -12.76 -7.12 0.16
N GLY A 306 -12.44 -5.91 -0.25
CA GLY A 306 -12.76 -5.39 -1.59
C GLY A 306 -13.37 -4.00 -1.53
N ALA A 307 -13.88 -3.51 -2.66
CA ALA A 307 -14.54 -2.20 -2.77
C ALA A 307 -16.04 -2.31 -2.50
N PRO A 308 -16.57 -1.66 -1.45
CA PRO A 308 -18.00 -1.48 -1.27
C PRO A 308 -18.63 -0.62 -2.38
N GLU A 309 -19.94 -0.78 -2.58
CA GLU A 309 -20.73 0.03 -3.51
C GLU A 309 -21.98 0.58 -2.82
N LEU A 310 -22.38 1.80 -3.17
CA LEU A 310 -23.60 2.45 -2.68
C LEU A 310 -24.43 2.92 -3.87
N ASP A 311 -25.69 2.52 -3.88
CA ASP A 311 -26.72 2.97 -4.80
C ASP A 311 -27.72 3.78 -3.97
N ILE A 312 -27.62 5.10 -4.03
CA ILE A 312 -28.29 6.01 -3.10
C ILE A 312 -29.17 7.02 -3.83
N TRP A 313 -30.35 7.25 -3.27
CA TRP A 313 -31.25 8.33 -3.65
C TRP A 313 -31.00 9.55 -2.76
N VAL A 314 -30.90 10.72 -3.38
CA VAL A 314 -30.55 11.98 -2.73
C VAL A 314 -31.48 13.07 -3.22
N TYR A 315 -32.03 13.87 -2.32
CA TYR A 315 -32.83 15.07 -2.63
C TYR A 315 -32.18 16.30 -2.00
N PRO A 316 -31.41 17.10 -2.77
CA PRO A 316 -30.85 18.36 -2.29
C PRO A 316 -31.94 19.43 -2.06
N GLU A 317 -31.91 20.10 -0.91
CA GLU A 317 -32.69 21.33 -0.65
C GLU A 317 -31.87 22.58 -1.03
N GLY A 318 -31.41 22.61 -2.28
CA GLY A 318 -30.58 23.67 -2.84
C GLY A 318 -30.13 23.33 -4.27
N PRO A 319 -29.48 24.27 -4.99
CA PRO A 319 -28.87 24.02 -6.30
C PRO A 319 -27.93 22.81 -6.36
N GLU A 320 -27.25 22.47 -5.26
CA GLU A 320 -26.43 21.27 -5.12
C GLU A 320 -26.33 20.84 -3.65
N GLU A 321 -25.92 19.58 -3.42
CA GLU A 321 -25.40 19.15 -2.11
C GLU A 321 -24.10 18.36 -2.27
N ARG A 322 -23.21 18.48 -1.29
CA ARG A 322 -21.98 17.69 -1.19
C ARG A 322 -22.08 16.74 -0.03
N LEU A 323 -21.94 15.46 -0.35
CA LEU A 323 -22.07 14.38 0.60
C LEU A 323 -20.70 13.79 0.91
N PHE A 324 -20.54 13.38 2.16
CA PHE A 324 -19.37 12.68 2.66
C PHE A 324 -19.82 11.37 3.29
N PHE A 325 -19.24 10.28 2.84
CA PHE A 325 -19.63 8.93 3.19
C PHE A 325 -18.47 8.23 3.89
N ASN A 326 -18.63 7.84 5.14
CA ASN A 326 -17.59 7.17 5.92
C ASN A 326 -18.06 5.81 6.44
N PHE A 327 -17.13 4.88 6.61
CA PHE A 327 -17.44 3.60 7.24
C PHE A 327 -16.97 3.55 8.67
N TYR A 328 -17.77 2.94 9.54
CA TYR A 328 -17.42 2.74 10.94
C TYR A 328 -17.57 1.28 11.34
N HIS A 329 -16.67 0.83 12.20
CA HIS A 329 -16.79 -0.43 12.91
C HIS A 329 -17.04 -0.13 14.39
N THR A 330 -18.11 -0.69 14.95
CA THR A 330 -18.35 -0.70 16.40
C THR A 330 -18.13 -2.11 16.95
N ASP A 331 -17.15 -2.23 17.84
CA ASP A 331 -16.78 -3.51 18.46
C ASP A 331 -17.83 -3.99 19.48
N ALA A 332 -17.63 -5.21 19.99
CA ALA A 332 -18.52 -5.82 20.98
C ALA A 332 -18.63 -5.04 22.32
N ASP A 333 -17.64 -4.21 22.64
CA ASP A 333 -17.63 -3.33 23.82
C ASP A 333 -18.36 -1.99 23.57
N GLY A 334 -18.77 -1.73 22.32
CA GLY A 334 -19.47 -0.51 21.91
C GLY A 334 -18.53 0.62 21.50
N HIS A 335 -17.23 0.37 21.29
CA HIS A 335 -16.32 1.39 20.77
C HIS A 335 -16.44 1.50 19.27
N THR A 336 -16.86 2.68 18.80
CA THR A 336 -16.94 2.98 17.36
C THR A 336 -15.66 3.65 16.88
N LYS A 337 -15.10 3.13 15.77
CA LYS A 337 -13.98 3.75 15.05
C LYS A 337 -14.28 3.83 13.56
N MET A 338 -13.83 4.90 12.92
CA MET A 338 -13.84 5.00 11.46
C MET A 338 -12.88 3.95 10.88
N ILE A 339 -13.22 3.36 9.75
CA ILE A 339 -12.34 2.44 9.03
C ILE A 339 -11.43 3.27 8.14
N ASN A 340 -10.13 3.16 8.38
CA ASN A 340 -9.04 3.78 7.60
C ASN A 340 -9.08 5.32 7.49
N ASP A 341 -9.86 6.00 8.35
CA ASP A 341 -10.09 7.45 8.31
C ASP A 341 -10.41 7.99 6.90
N MET A 342 -11.03 7.13 6.09
CA MET A 342 -11.21 7.32 4.67
C MET A 342 -12.66 7.08 4.30
N GLY A 343 -13.20 8.02 3.51
CA GLY A 343 -14.54 7.97 2.98
C GLY A 343 -14.59 8.29 1.49
N GLU A 344 -15.80 8.29 0.93
CA GLU A 344 -16.07 8.82 -0.40
C GLU A 344 -16.84 10.12 -0.32
N THR A 345 -16.73 10.94 -1.36
CA THR A 345 -17.50 12.20 -1.43
C THR A 345 -18.16 12.33 -2.78
N TYR A 346 -19.26 13.06 -2.83
CA TYR A 346 -20.04 13.21 -4.06
C TYR A 346 -20.76 14.54 -4.09
N ARG A 347 -20.69 15.24 -5.23
CA ARG A 347 -21.50 16.41 -5.54
C ARG A 347 -22.76 15.99 -6.30
N VAL A 348 -23.93 16.33 -5.76
CA VAL A 348 -25.23 16.08 -6.40
C VAL A 348 -25.80 17.42 -6.83
N GLU A 349 -25.95 17.63 -8.14
CA GLU A 349 -26.50 18.87 -8.69
C GLU A 349 -28.00 18.76 -9.01
N GLY A 350 -28.72 19.86 -8.81
CA GLY A 350 -30.12 20.02 -9.16
C GLY A 350 -31.04 19.96 -7.95
N ALA A 351 -31.79 21.05 -7.75
CA ALA A 351 -32.73 21.20 -6.65
C ALA A 351 -34.04 20.42 -6.85
N ASP A 352 -34.73 20.21 -5.74
CA ASP A 352 -36.15 19.88 -5.65
C ASP A 352 -36.59 18.56 -6.31
N GLN A 353 -35.66 17.62 -6.53
CA GLN A 353 -35.95 16.29 -7.05
C GLN A 353 -34.98 15.24 -6.50
N TYR A 354 -35.40 13.97 -6.53
CA TYR A 354 -34.54 12.85 -6.17
C TYR A 354 -33.61 12.50 -7.33
N HIS A 355 -32.33 12.39 -7.01
CA HIS A 355 -31.26 11.91 -7.88
C HIS A 355 -30.79 10.55 -7.40
N ARG A 356 -30.49 9.66 -8.34
CA ARG A 356 -29.87 8.36 -8.02
C ARG A 356 -28.40 8.44 -8.32
N VAL A 357 -27.57 8.09 -7.33
CA VAL A 357 -26.12 8.16 -7.39
C VAL A 357 -25.56 6.76 -7.13
N GLN A 358 -24.57 6.37 -7.92
CA GLN A 358 -23.85 5.11 -7.74
C GLN A 358 -22.40 5.44 -7.39
N ILE A 359 -21.94 4.93 -6.25
CA ILE A 359 -20.64 5.23 -5.68
C ILE A 359 -19.89 3.93 -5.47
N GLN A 360 -18.71 3.82 -6.06
CA GLN A 360 -17.73 2.80 -5.69
C GLN A 360 -16.76 3.41 -4.68
N PHE A 361 -16.63 2.77 -3.53
CA PHE A 361 -15.71 3.20 -2.49
C PHE A 361 -14.31 2.67 -2.73
N SER A 362 -13.34 3.26 -2.05
CA SER A 362 -12.05 2.64 -1.88
C SER A 362 -12.15 1.26 -1.24
N PRO A 363 -11.33 0.28 -1.70
CA PRO A 363 -11.29 -1.02 -1.09
C PRO A 363 -10.93 -0.93 0.39
N ILE A 364 -11.60 -1.76 1.19
CA ILE A 364 -11.33 -1.91 2.61
C ILE A 364 -11.08 -3.38 2.95
N GLN A 365 -10.40 -3.60 4.07
CA GLN A 365 -10.29 -4.87 4.74
C GLN A 365 -10.77 -4.69 6.19
N ARG A 366 -11.74 -5.50 6.63
CA ARG A 366 -12.26 -5.45 8.00
C ARG A 366 -12.88 -6.76 8.42
N PHE A 367 -12.50 -7.26 9.60
CA PHE A 367 -13.21 -8.36 10.26
C PHE A 367 -14.32 -7.84 11.15
N LEU A 368 -15.46 -8.52 11.10
CA LEU A 368 -16.58 -8.30 12.01
C LEU A 368 -16.98 -9.64 12.63
N GLN A 369 -17.07 -9.64 13.95
CA GLN A 369 -17.63 -10.73 14.73
C GLN A 369 -19.14 -10.59 14.79
N LYS A 370 -19.80 -11.73 15.04
CA LYS A 370 -21.22 -11.72 15.39
C LYS A 370 -21.48 -10.69 16.49
N ASP A 371 -22.60 -9.99 16.34
CA ASP A 371 -23.10 -8.95 17.25
C ASP A 371 -22.38 -7.59 17.19
N GLU A 372 -21.23 -7.47 16.49
CA GLU A 372 -20.60 -6.18 16.15
C GLU A 372 -21.38 -5.43 15.05
N THR A 373 -21.06 -4.15 14.82
CA THR A 373 -21.81 -3.30 13.88
C THR A 373 -20.90 -2.69 12.82
N ILE A 374 -21.30 -2.80 11.56
CA ILE A 374 -20.79 -1.96 10.45
C ILE A 374 -21.77 -0.80 10.24
N SER A 375 -21.24 0.42 10.08
CA SER A 375 -22.05 1.61 9.83
C SER A 375 -21.63 2.33 8.57
N LEU A 376 -22.60 2.84 7.81
CA LEU A 376 -22.41 3.87 6.79
C LEU A 376 -22.82 5.22 7.39
N GLY A 377 -21.85 6.08 7.62
CA GLY A 377 -22.09 7.48 7.99
C GLY A 377 -22.28 8.34 6.73
N VAL A 378 -23.25 9.24 6.78
CA VAL A 378 -23.48 10.28 5.76
C VAL A 378 -23.40 11.63 6.46
N SER A 379 -22.60 12.53 5.91
CA SER A 379 -22.45 13.91 6.38
C SER A 379 -22.49 14.87 5.20
N ILE A 380 -22.72 16.16 5.48
CA ILE A 380 -22.82 17.25 4.50
C ILE A 380 -21.71 18.30 4.64
N SER A 381 -20.76 18.05 5.54
CA SER A 381 -19.53 18.84 5.65
C SER A 381 -18.31 18.00 5.97
N ASN A 382 -17.15 18.49 5.54
CA ASN A 382 -15.86 17.94 5.90
C ASN A 382 -14.77 19.03 5.84
N PRO A 383 -13.97 19.24 6.91
CA PRO A 383 -12.98 20.32 6.96
C PRO A 383 -11.84 20.22 5.93
N PHE A 384 -11.64 19.06 5.29
CA PHE A 384 -10.62 18.87 4.25
C PHE A 384 -11.13 19.13 2.82
N TYR A 385 -12.43 19.35 2.67
CA TYR A 385 -13.10 19.58 1.40
C TYR A 385 -13.82 20.93 1.45
N PHE A 386 -14.25 21.40 0.30
CA PHE A 386 -15.25 22.46 0.29
C PHE A 386 -16.66 21.89 0.36
N ASP A 387 -17.47 22.46 1.24
CA ASP A 387 -18.89 22.12 1.40
C ASP A 387 -19.78 22.94 0.46
N SER A 388 -21.06 22.55 0.33
CA SER A 388 -22.03 23.32 -0.46
C SER A 388 -22.30 24.69 0.16
N ARG A 389 -22.35 25.75 -0.65
CA ARG A 389 -22.52 27.14 -0.19
C ARG A 389 -23.97 27.59 -0.07
N GLU A 390 -24.84 27.00 -0.88
CA GLU A 390 -26.24 27.39 -1.05
C GLU A 390 -27.12 26.13 -0.94
N SER A 391 -27.10 25.46 0.22
CA SER A 391 -28.01 24.34 0.51
C SER A 391 -28.48 24.45 1.96
N GLU A 392 -29.77 24.20 2.19
CA GLU A 392 -30.34 24.15 3.55
C GLU A 392 -30.19 22.75 4.17
N GLY A 393 -29.90 21.74 3.33
CA GLY A 393 -29.75 20.35 3.74
C GLY A 393 -30.17 19.38 2.64
N VAL A 394 -30.36 18.11 3.01
CA VAL A 394 -30.58 17.03 2.06
C VAL A 394 -31.38 15.89 2.65
N TYR A 395 -32.27 15.28 1.86
CA TYR A 395 -32.86 13.99 2.19
C TYR A 395 -32.07 12.85 1.56
N ILE A 396 -31.78 11.86 2.39
CA ILE A 396 -31.28 10.55 1.98
C ILE A 396 -32.47 9.62 1.82
N GLY A 397 -32.76 9.26 0.57
CA GLY A 397 -33.84 8.37 0.21
C GLY A 397 -33.58 6.96 0.71
N HIS A 398 -34.51 6.38 1.45
CA HIS A 398 -34.49 4.94 1.79
C HIS A 398 -35.89 4.34 1.92
N SER A 399 -36.92 5.14 1.67
CA SER A 399 -38.32 4.74 1.58
C SER A 399 -38.59 3.74 0.44
N ALA A 400 -39.82 3.21 0.40
CA ALA A 400 -40.24 2.25 -0.62
C ALA A 400 -40.19 2.83 -2.05
N ASP A 401 -40.40 4.13 -2.21
CA ASP A 401 -40.36 4.82 -3.51
C ASP A 401 -38.91 5.13 -3.94
N TYR A 402 -38.00 5.31 -2.96
CA TYR A 402 -36.58 5.65 -3.17
C TYR A 402 -35.65 4.67 -2.43
N PRO A 403 -35.59 3.39 -2.85
CA PRO A 403 -34.91 2.35 -2.09
C PRO A 403 -33.39 2.37 -2.33
N SER A 404 -32.65 2.98 -1.40
CA SER A 404 -31.18 2.96 -1.39
C SER A 404 -30.61 1.67 -0.84
N LYS A 405 -29.45 1.27 -1.37
CA LYS A 405 -28.78 -0.01 -1.12
C LYS A 405 -27.29 0.16 -0.94
N PHE A 406 -26.72 -0.61 -0.03
CA PHE A 406 -25.31 -0.66 0.23
C PHE A 406 -24.80 -2.09 0.04
N THR A 407 -23.82 -2.29 -0.84
CA THR A 407 -23.29 -3.61 -1.19
C THR A 407 -21.87 -3.75 -0.64
N LEU A 408 -21.64 -4.82 0.11
CA LEU A 408 -20.35 -5.14 0.72
C LEU A 408 -19.77 -6.41 0.10
N PRO A 409 -18.46 -6.42 -0.27
CA PRO A 409 -17.76 -7.64 -0.66
C PRO A 409 -17.39 -8.44 0.60
N MET A 410 -18.14 -9.49 0.88
CA MET A 410 -18.06 -10.26 2.13
C MET A 410 -17.66 -11.70 1.87
N ARG A 411 -16.80 -12.24 2.73
CA ARG A 411 -16.53 -13.69 2.81
C ARG A 411 -16.79 -14.20 4.22
N SER A 412 -17.28 -15.43 4.32
CA SER A 412 -17.39 -16.11 5.60
C SER A 412 -15.99 -16.45 6.12
N VAL A 413 -15.74 -16.16 7.39
CA VAL A 413 -14.51 -16.59 8.07
C VAL A 413 -14.90 -17.42 9.29
N SER A 414 -14.18 -18.52 9.51
CA SER A 414 -14.36 -19.42 10.65
C SER A 414 -13.81 -18.83 11.95
N ASP A 415 -12.84 -17.92 11.84
CA ASP A 415 -12.27 -17.12 12.93
C ASP A 415 -11.74 -15.80 12.35
N THR A 416 -12.05 -14.67 13.01
CA THR A 416 -11.78 -13.30 12.51
C THR A 416 -10.33 -12.85 12.72
N HIS A 417 -9.47 -13.70 13.27
CA HIS A 417 -8.07 -13.38 13.57
C HIS A 417 -7.09 -14.35 12.90
N THR A 418 -7.56 -15.48 12.37
CA THR A 418 -6.71 -16.45 11.72
C THR A 418 -6.66 -16.18 10.23
N VAL A 419 -5.50 -15.78 9.72
CA VAL A 419 -5.12 -16.15 8.35
C VAL A 419 -5.14 -17.68 8.34
N GLU A 420 -6.22 -18.32 7.88
CA GLU A 420 -6.22 -19.78 7.77
C GLU A 420 -5.17 -20.16 6.73
N LYS A 421 -3.97 -20.47 7.20
CA LYS A 421 -2.90 -21.01 6.38
C LYS A 421 -3.09 -22.52 6.30
N ASP A 422 -2.91 -23.11 5.11
CA ASP A 422 -2.94 -24.56 4.91
C ASP A 422 -1.66 -25.21 5.46
N LEU A 423 -1.49 -25.09 6.78
CA LEU A 423 -0.39 -25.66 7.54
C LEU A 423 -0.81 -27.00 8.14
N ALA A 424 0.13 -27.94 8.17
CA ALA A 424 -0.04 -29.25 8.77
C ALA A 424 1.17 -29.65 9.63
N VAL A 425 0.94 -30.57 10.57
CA VAL A 425 2.05 -31.19 11.32
C VAL A 425 3.01 -31.85 10.34
N GLY A 426 4.29 -31.49 10.43
CA GLY A 426 5.34 -31.95 9.54
C GLY A 426 5.76 -30.94 8.47
N ASP A 427 4.97 -29.89 8.23
CA ASP A 427 5.35 -28.80 7.33
C ASP A 427 6.58 -28.05 7.85
N GLU A 428 7.38 -27.61 6.88
CA GLU A 428 8.40 -26.59 7.07
C GLU A 428 7.72 -25.23 7.06
N VAL A 429 8.04 -24.38 8.03
CA VAL A 429 7.52 -23.02 8.14
C VAL A 429 8.64 -22.03 8.39
N HIS A 430 8.42 -20.78 8.00
CA HIS A 430 9.22 -19.64 8.42
C HIS A 430 8.33 -18.61 9.10
N VAL A 431 8.91 -17.85 10.02
CA VAL A 431 8.23 -16.74 10.65
C VAL A 431 8.04 -15.63 9.63
N SER A 432 6.85 -15.06 9.56
CA SER A 432 6.48 -14.00 8.62
C SER A 432 6.34 -12.62 9.27
N VAL A 433 6.61 -12.52 10.58
CA VAL A 433 6.47 -11.31 11.40
C VAL A 433 7.71 -11.04 12.25
N GLU A 434 7.94 -9.79 12.63
CA GLU A 434 9.19 -9.38 13.27
C GLU A 434 9.37 -9.99 14.67
N ASN A 435 8.31 -10.17 15.45
CA ASN A 435 8.41 -10.62 16.84
C ASN A 435 7.36 -11.69 17.16
N LEU A 436 7.53 -12.86 16.56
CA LEU A 436 6.67 -13.99 16.86
C LEU A 436 7.05 -14.61 18.20
N ASP A 437 6.17 -14.47 19.20
CA ASP A 437 6.36 -15.14 20.48
C ASP A 437 6.34 -16.67 20.32
N VAL A 438 7.28 -17.32 21.01
CA VAL A 438 7.37 -18.75 21.20
C VAL A 438 7.00 -19.04 22.65
N ARG A 439 5.78 -19.50 22.87
CA ARG A 439 5.18 -19.63 24.19
C ARG A 439 5.27 -21.04 24.76
N THR A 440 5.10 -21.14 26.08
CA THR A 440 5.08 -22.43 26.81
C THR A 440 3.85 -23.29 26.49
N GLY A 441 2.74 -22.67 26.10
CA GLY A 441 1.48 -23.30 25.69
C GLY A 441 0.77 -22.50 24.60
N PRO A 442 -0.31 -23.05 24.01
CA PRO A 442 -1.09 -22.37 22.97
C PRO A 442 -1.94 -21.26 23.60
N GLY A 443 -1.63 -20.00 23.26
CA GLY A 443 -2.34 -18.82 23.76
C GLY A 443 -1.42 -17.76 24.35
N THR A 444 -1.85 -16.51 24.28
CA THR A 444 -1.23 -15.32 24.88
C THR A 444 -1.18 -15.36 26.41
N SER A 445 -2.04 -16.15 27.05
CA SER A 445 -2.03 -16.36 28.51
C SER A 445 -0.83 -17.17 29.02
N TYR A 446 -0.06 -17.82 28.13
CA TYR A 446 1.14 -18.59 28.47
C TYR A 446 2.40 -17.73 28.37
N ASP A 447 3.38 -17.99 29.25
CA ASP A 447 4.66 -17.27 29.26
C ASP A 447 5.37 -17.38 27.90
N SER A 448 5.82 -16.23 27.38
CA SER A 448 6.75 -16.18 26.24
C SER A 448 8.10 -16.71 26.69
N LYS A 449 8.57 -17.78 26.04
CA LYS A 449 9.93 -18.30 26.25
C LYS A 449 10.95 -17.46 25.52
N LYS A 450 10.58 -16.97 24.33
CA LYS A 450 11.45 -16.26 23.38
C LYS A 450 10.64 -15.66 22.26
N GLN A 451 11.22 -14.70 21.54
CA GLN A 451 10.71 -14.20 20.27
C GLN A 451 11.53 -14.73 19.09
N LYS A 452 10.86 -14.94 17.96
CA LYS A 452 11.42 -15.38 16.67
C LYS A 452 11.09 -14.34 15.62
N HIS A 453 11.99 -14.16 14.65
CA HIS A 453 11.96 -13.06 13.67
C HIS A 453 11.73 -13.61 12.26
N VAL A 454 11.51 -12.77 11.25
CA VAL A 454 11.05 -13.12 9.87
C VAL A 454 11.89 -14.18 9.10
N TYR A 455 13.02 -14.63 9.63
CA TYR A 455 13.86 -15.69 9.03
C TYR A 455 13.89 -16.99 9.86
N SER A 456 13.25 -16.97 11.03
CA SER A 456 13.15 -18.12 11.91
C SER A 456 12.32 -19.19 11.26
N SER A 457 12.99 -20.26 10.86
CA SER A 457 12.36 -21.41 10.26
C SER A 457 12.32 -22.58 11.23
N GLY A 458 11.31 -23.41 11.08
CA GLY A 458 11.08 -24.53 11.96
C GLY A 458 10.15 -25.56 11.34
N LYS A 459 10.06 -26.69 12.02
CA LYS A 459 9.10 -27.73 11.70
C LYS A 459 7.89 -27.61 12.60
N ILE A 460 6.69 -27.68 12.03
CA ILE A 460 5.51 -27.90 12.85
C ILE A 460 5.58 -29.31 13.41
N VAL A 461 5.51 -29.42 14.75
CA VAL A 461 5.61 -30.70 15.48
C VAL A 461 4.34 -31.05 16.23
N ASP A 462 3.43 -30.10 16.44
CA ASP A 462 2.13 -30.30 17.10
C ASP A 462 1.16 -29.17 16.74
N GLY A 463 -0.14 -29.37 16.99
CA GLY A 463 -1.21 -28.44 16.63
C GLY A 463 -2.02 -28.86 15.39
N PRO A 464 -2.95 -28.02 14.91
CA PRO A 464 -3.27 -26.71 15.47
C PRO A 464 -4.00 -26.87 16.81
N THR A 465 -3.82 -25.91 17.71
CA THR A 465 -4.66 -25.77 18.91
C THR A 465 -5.25 -24.37 18.94
N ALA A 466 -6.58 -24.28 18.99
CA ALA A 466 -7.27 -23.01 19.11
C ALA A 466 -7.12 -22.45 20.53
N ALA A 467 -6.65 -21.21 20.66
CA ALA A 467 -6.56 -20.48 21.91
C ALA A 467 -6.57 -18.97 21.66
N ASP A 468 -7.27 -18.23 22.51
CA ASP A 468 -7.37 -16.76 22.45
C ASP A 468 -7.84 -16.19 21.09
N GLY A 469 -8.64 -16.97 20.34
CA GLY A 469 -9.12 -16.60 19.00
C GLY A 469 -8.16 -16.91 17.85
N ASP A 470 -7.04 -17.56 18.15
CA ASP A 470 -5.99 -17.88 17.17
C ASP A 470 -5.72 -19.38 17.06
N ARG A 471 -5.19 -19.82 15.91
CA ARG A 471 -4.58 -21.14 15.75
C ARG A 471 -3.11 -21.06 16.18
N TRP A 472 -2.76 -21.87 17.17
CA TRP A 472 -1.40 -22.00 17.64
C TRP A 472 -0.80 -23.30 17.14
N TRP A 473 0.43 -23.20 16.64
CA TRP A 473 1.23 -24.34 16.20
C TRP A 473 2.43 -24.49 17.09
N LYS A 474 2.73 -25.72 17.48
CA LYS A 474 3.98 -26.00 18.15
C LYS A 474 5.06 -26.16 17.09
N VAL A 475 5.96 -25.20 17.03
CA VAL A 475 7.06 -25.18 16.07
C VAL A 475 8.34 -25.55 16.78
N ARG A 476 9.09 -26.48 16.20
CA ARG A 476 10.49 -26.73 16.55
C ARG A 476 11.35 -25.90 15.60
N TYR A 477 11.83 -24.77 16.08
CA TYR A 477 12.71 -23.89 15.30
C TYR A 477 14.11 -24.50 15.16
N TYR A 478 14.76 -24.21 14.03
CA TYR A 478 16.06 -24.80 13.66
C TYR A 478 17.28 -23.99 14.10
N GLU A 479 17.11 -22.80 14.68
CA GLU A 479 18.21 -21.91 15.07
C GLU A 479 19.01 -22.38 16.28
N ASP A 480 20.30 -22.00 16.31
CA ASP A 480 21.38 -22.47 17.20
C ASP A 480 21.23 -22.08 18.68
N ASP A 481 20.03 -21.67 19.10
CA ASP A 481 19.67 -21.41 20.51
C ASP A 481 19.20 -22.66 21.26
N GLY A 482 19.40 -23.85 20.68
CA GLY A 482 19.07 -25.13 21.30
C GLY A 482 17.77 -25.77 20.82
N GLY A 483 17.22 -25.36 19.68
CA GLY A 483 16.09 -26.05 19.04
C GLY A 483 14.81 -25.99 19.86
N ILE A 484 14.48 -24.81 20.40
CA ILE A 484 13.34 -24.62 21.29
C ILE A 484 12.05 -24.99 20.55
N ALA A 485 11.32 -25.97 21.09
CA ALA A 485 9.94 -26.22 20.73
C ALA A 485 9.00 -25.39 21.61
N GLY A 486 8.13 -24.62 20.99
CA GLY A 486 7.11 -23.84 21.68
C GLY A 486 5.97 -23.47 20.74
N TRP A 487 4.94 -22.88 21.31
CA TRP A 487 3.72 -22.54 20.59
C TRP A 487 3.83 -21.14 20.01
N SER A 488 3.58 -21.02 18.71
CA SER A 488 3.56 -19.76 17.99
C SER A 488 2.24 -19.62 17.25
N ASN A 489 1.77 -18.38 17.16
CA ASN A 489 0.54 -18.06 16.44
C ASN A 489 0.74 -18.30 14.94
N GLU A 490 -0.21 -18.99 14.29
CA GLU A 490 -0.26 -19.26 12.86
C GLU A 490 -0.11 -18.03 11.99
N VAL A 491 -0.65 -16.90 12.44
CA VAL A 491 -0.59 -15.61 11.75
C VAL A 491 0.86 -15.25 11.41
N GLY A 492 1.79 -15.54 12.32
CA GLY A 492 3.21 -15.30 12.14
C GLY A 492 3.98 -16.41 11.44
N LEU A 493 3.35 -17.46 10.89
CA LEU A 493 4.02 -18.61 10.26
C LEU A 493 3.60 -18.78 8.81
N ASP A 494 4.51 -18.76 7.85
CA ASP A 494 4.24 -19.09 6.45
C ASP A 494 4.83 -20.44 6.07
N ARG A 495 4.15 -21.18 5.17
CA ARG A 495 4.62 -22.47 4.68
C ARG A 495 5.88 -22.32 3.84
N GLY A 496 6.83 -23.21 4.00
CA GLY A 496 8.13 -23.19 3.33
C GLY A 496 9.22 -22.57 4.20
N ALA A 497 10.48 -22.81 3.83
CA ALA A 497 11.63 -22.13 4.42
C ALA A 497 11.98 -20.92 3.56
N ARG A 498 12.10 -19.72 4.14
CA ARG A 498 12.69 -18.57 3.46
C ARG A 498 14.16 -18.92 3.14
N ASN A 499 14.47 -18.99 1.85
CA ASN A 499 15.78 -19.26 1.24
C ASN A 499 16.40 -20.64 1.54
N SER A 500 16.58 -21.42 0.48
CA SER A 500 16.99 -22.83 0.47
C SER A 500 18.48 -23.09 0.72
N GLU A 501 19.27 -22.13 1.22
CA GLU A 501 20.66 -22.39 1.61
C GLU A 501 20.95 -21.72 2.96
N ARG A 502 20.61 -22.45 4.02
CA ARG A 502 20.85 -22.04 5.40
C ARG A 502 22.31 -22.31 5.77
N LEU A 503 23.03 -21.27 6.18
CA LEU A 503 24.33 -21.38 6.83
C LEU A 503 24.17 -21.79 8.29
N SER A 504 25.15 -22.52 8.82
CA SER A 504 25.27 -22.97 10.20
C SER A 504 26.68 -22.70 10.70
N ILE A 505 26.87 -22.59 12.02
CA ILE A 505 28.23 -22.51 12.58
C ILE A 505 29.02 -23.75 12.17
N GLY A 506 30.17 -23.52 11.56
CA GLY A 506 31.06 -24.54 11.03
C GLY A 506 30.82 -24.88 9.56
N ASP A 507 29.84 -24.27 8.90
CA ASP A 507 29.69 -24.39 7.46
C ASP A 507 30.83 -23.68 6.73
N ARG A 508 31.16 -24.21 5.55
CA ARG A 508 32.07 -23.57 4.62
C ARG A 508 31.26 -22.74 3.65
N VAL A 509 31.67 -21.49 3.49
CA VAL A 509 30.95 -20.51 2.67
C VAL A 509 31.88 -19.88 1.65
N GLU A 510 31.31 -19.49 0.53
CA GLU A 510 31.93 -18.72 -0.53
C GLU A 510 31.14 -17.42 -0.70
N VAL A 511 31.87 -16.32 -0.86
CA VAL A 511 31.29 -15.01 -1.17
C VAL A 511 30.74 -15.04 -2.58
N ASN A 512 29.47 -14.71 -2.72
CA ASN A 512 28.77 -14.65 -3.99
C ASN A 512 28.11 -13.27 -4.15
N THR A 513 28.90 -12.34 -4.67
CA THR A 513 28.51 -10.96 -4.95
C THR A 513 28.39 -10.71 -6.45
N GLY A 514 28.84 -11.63 -7.29
CA GLY A 514 28.79 -11.57 -8.76
C GLY A 514 29.83 -10.64 -9.40
N SER A 515 30.26 -9.58 -8.71
CA SER A 515 31.37 -8.70 -9.12
C SER A 515 31.83 -7.71 -8.04
N ASP A 516 31.06 -7.51 -6.98
CA ASP A 516 31.34 -6.54 -5.92
C ASP A 516 32.15 -7.16 -4.76
N ARG A 517 32.64 -6.33 -3.82
CA ARG A 517 33.29 -6.83 -2.60
C ARG A 517 32.29 -6.87 -1.44
N LEU A 518 32.31 -7.95 -0.66
CA LEU A 518 31.50 -8.09 0.55
C LEU A 518 32.23 -7.51 1.75
N ASN A 519 31.65 -6.48 2.38
CA ASN A 519 32.23 -5.88 3.58
C ASN A 519 32.31 -6.90 4.74
N ILE A 520 33.44 -6.88 5.44
CA ILE A 520 33.70 -7.62 6.67
C ILE A 520 33.75 -6.59 7.80
N ARG A 521 32.87 -6.73 8.80
CA ARG A 521 32.64 -5.70 9.83
C ARG A 521 32.99 -6.18 11.23
N GLU A 522 33.24 -5.25 12.14
CA GLU A 522 33.53 -5.56 13.56
C GLU A 522 32.34 -6.21 14.28
N GLY A 523 31.12 -5.90 13.86
CA GLY A 523 29.88 -6.40 14.47
C GLY A 523 28.78 -6.63 13.44
N PRO A 524 27.69 -7.30 13.85
CA PRO A 524 26.55 -7.58 12.99
C PRO A 524 25.75 -6.31 12.75
N GLY A 525 25.94 -5.70 11.57
CA GLY A 525 25.23 -4.49 11.16
C GLY A 525 26.07 -3.59 10.25
N THR A 526 25.40 -2.92 9.32
CA THR A 526 25.91 -1.84 8.47
C THR A 526 26.45 -0.64 9.27
N GLY A 527 25.97 -0.43 10.50
CA GLY A 527 26.46 0.62 11.41
C GLY A 527 27.85 0.35 12.03
N TYR A 528 28.34 -0.90 11.99
CA TYR A 528 29.67 -1.25 12.49
C TYR A 528 30.76 -0.92 11.47
N THR A 529 31.95 -0.57 11.96
CA THR A 529 33.12 -0.28 11.11
C THR A 529 33.45 -1.48 10.21
N ALA A 530 33.61 -1.21 8.91
CA ALA A 530 34.16 -2.18 7.96
C ALA A 530 35.67 -2.27 8.18
N ILE A 531 36.14 -3.46 8.55
CA ILE A 531 37.54 -3.75 8.87
C ILE A 531 38.29 -4.40 7.72
N ASP A 532 37.57 -5.03 6.81
CA ASP A 532 38.11 -5.63 5.59
C ASP A 532 36.95 -5.81 4.57
N ALA A 533 37.24 -6.36 3.39
CA ALA A 533 36.24 -6.80 2.44
C ALA A 533 36.75 -8.03 1.67
N ALA A 534 35.88 -9.02 1.46
CA ALA A 534 36.17 -10.21 0.65
C ALA A 534 35.69 -10.04 -0.79
N ASP A 535 36.43 -10.58 -1.75
CA ASP A 535 36.08 -10.58 -3.18
C ASP A 535 35.13 -11.76 -3.51
N ASP A 536 34.45 -11.68 -4.65
CA ASP A 536 33.64 -12.79 -5.17
C ASP A 536 34.49 -14.07 -5.31
N GLY A 537 33.97 -15.19 -4.82
CA GLY A 537 34.67 -16.47 -4.78
C GLY A 537 35.59 -16.68 -3.56
N ASP A 538 35.78 -15.67 -2.71
CA ASP A 538 36.53 -15.86 -1.46
C ASP A 538 35.78 -16.75 -0.49
N ARG A 539 36.53 -17.59 0.23
CA ARG A 539 35.96 -18.62 1.08
C ARG A 539 36.26 -18.38 2.55
N GLY A 540 35.37 -18.87 3.39
CA GLY A 540 35.53 -18.81 4.84
C GLY A 540 34.75 -19.89 5.56
N ARG A 541 34.99 -20.01 6.85
CA ARG A 541 34.21 -20.86 7.76
C ARG A 541 33.35 -19.98 8.64
N VAL A 542 32.07 -20.29 8.73
CA VAL A 542 31.17 -19.61 9.67
C VAL A 542 31.57 -19.99 11.09
N VAL A 543 31.84 -19.00 11.94
CA VAL A 543 32.32 -19.20 13.33
C VAL A 543 31.39 -18.62 14.39
N ASN A 544 30.50 -17.69 14.03
CA ASN A 544 29.48 -17.15 14.93
C ASN A 544 28.31 -16.56 14.13
N GLY A 545 27.22 -16.25 14.81
CA GLY A 545 25.94 -15.88 14.21
C GLY A 545 24.93 -17.04 14.27
N PRO A 546 23.73 -16.89 13.68
CA PRO A 546 23.28 -15.69 12.98
C PRO A 546 22.93 -14.56 13.96
N GLU A 547 23.19 -13.32 13.57
CA GLU A 547 22.70 -12.12 14.27
C GLU A 547 21.89 -11.27 13.28
N TRP A 548 20.69 -10.87 13.67
CA TRP A 548 19.83 -10.03 12.84
C TRP A 548 20.11 -8.56 13.12
N ALA A 549 20.44 -7.80 12.07
CA ALA A 549 20.63 -6.37 12.16
C ALA A 549 20.42 -5.72 10.79
N ASP A 550 19.78 -4.56 10.77
CA ASP A 550 19.76 -3.66 9.61
C ASP A 550 19.20 -4.29 8.33
N GLY A 551 18.19 -5.18 8.47
CA GLY A 551 17.57 -5.87 7.34
C GLY A 551 18.36 -7.07 6.79
N TYR A 552 19.46 -7.47 7.45
CA TYR A 552 20.30 -8.59 7.02
C TYR A 552 20.56 -9.60 8.14
N VAL A 553 20.74 -10.86 7.75
CA VAL A 553 21.32 -11.90 8.62
C VAL A 553 22.84 -11.77 8.56
N TRP A 554 23.47 -11.51 9.69
CA TRP A 554 24.92 -11.39 9.79
C TRP A 554 25.53 -12.66 10.34
N TRP A 555 26.60 -13.12 9.69
CA TRP A 555 27.44 -14.21 10.14
C TRP A 555 28.85 -13.72 10.37
N LYS A 556 29.44 -14.15 11.48
CA LYS A 556 30.87 -14.01 11.67
C LYS A 556 31.56 -15.14 10.92
N VAL A 557 32.41 -14.78 9.97
CA VAL A 557 33.12 -15.70 9.10
C VAL A 557 34.61 -15.55 9.35
N GLU A 558 35.27 -16.67 9.61
CA GLU A 558 36.73 -16.81 9.55
C GLU A 558 37.10 -17.05 8.09
N TYR A 559 37.40 -15.97 7.37
CA TYR A 559 37.79 -16.04 5.95
C TYR A 559 39.21 -16.59 5.80
N ASP A 560 39.46 -17.31 4.70
CA ASP A 560 40.75 -17.97 4.44
C ASP A 560 41.87 -16.97 4.19
N ASN A 561 41.55 -15.85 3.53
CA ASN A 561 42.53 -14.86 3.06
C ASN A 561 42.23 -13.43 3.57
N HIS A 562 41.21 -13.27 4.42
CA HIS A 562 40.73 -11.97 4.92
C HIS A 562 40.59 -11.97 6.44
N ALA A 563 40.31 -10.80 7.02
CA ALA A 563 40.03 -10.69 8.44
C ALA A 563 38.81 -11.53 8.86
N GLU A 564 38.83 -12.10 10.06
CA GLU A 564 37.62 -12.64 10.67
C GLU A 564 36.68 -11.48 11.05
N GLY A 565 35.44 -11.54 10.60
CA GLY A 565 34.45 -10.52 10.92
C GLY A 565 33.07 -10.84 10.40
N TRP A 566 32.15 -9.88 10.53
CA TRP A 566 30.73 -10.06 10.23
C TRP A 566 30.42 -9.66 8.80
N SER A 567 29.74 -10.56 8.08
CA SER A 567 29.24 -10.33 6.72
C SER A 567 27.80 -10.82 6.61
N ALA A 568 27.02 -10.15 5.76
CA ALA A 568 25.63 -10.48 5.56
C ALA A 568 25.46 -11.75 4.68
N GLN A 569 24.53 -12.63 5.07
CA GLN A 569 24.26 -13.94 4.49
C GLN A 569 23.88 -13.88 3.03
N ASP A 570 23.20 -12.81 2.60
CA ASP A 570 22.70 -12.64 1.22
C ASP A 570 23.80 -12.76 0.16
N TRP A 571 25.05 -12.60 0.58
CA TRP A 571 26.25 -12.70 -0.26
C TRP A 571 27.15 -13.88 0.11
N LEU A 572 26.64 -14.87 0.84
CA LEU A 572 27.36 -16.07 1.27
C LEU A 572 26.58 -17.31 0.83
N THR A 573 27.24 -18.20 0.10
CA THR A 573 26.68 -19.49 -0.35
C THR A 573 27.48 -20.67 0.20
N LEU A 574 26.83 -21.81 0.41
CA LEU A 574 27.50 -23.03 0.91
C LEU A 574 28.48 -23.61 -0.12
N VAL A 575 29.56 -24.25 0.36
CA VAL A 575 30.61 -24.91 -0.45
C VAL A 575 30.77 -26.39 -0.14
#